data_AF-A0A852UTG9-F1
#
_entry.id   AF-A0A852UTG9-F1
#
_cell.length_a   1.000
_cell.length_b   1.000
_cell.length_c   1.000
_cell.angle_alpha   90.00
_cell.angle_beta   90.00
_cell.angle_gamma   90.00
#
_symmetry.space_group_name_H-M   'P 1'
#
loop_
_entity.id
_entity.type
_entity.pdbx_description
1 polymer ?
#
loop_
_entity_poly.entity_id
_entity_poly.type
_entity_poly.pdbx_seq_one_letter_code
_entity_poly.pdbx_strand_id
1 'polypeptide(L)'
;MPTVRPYRPDDRAALGDICVRTAHEGGDSRRIHPDLDLLPDHRRRGHGRALMNAFLDALHRKGVAAVHPGRVTADTAARAFYDRLGFHEIPVAGPGPLTYLGRRTAPM
;
A
#
# COMPACT_ATOMS: atom_id res chain seq x y z
N MET A 1 -11.98 -34.52 15.21
CA MET A 1 -11.20 -33.81 14.16
C MET A 1 -11.51 -32.33 14.27
N PRO A 2 -10.54 -31.42 14.11
CA PRO A 2 -10.84 -30.00 14.01
C PRO A 2 -11.70 -29.75 12.76
N THR A 3 -12.78 -28.98 12.89
CA THR A 3 -13.60 -28.54 11.76
C THR A 3 -13.32 -27.06 11.45
N VAL A 4 -13.02 -26.77 10.20
CA VAL A 4 -12.85 -25.39 9.72
C VAL A 4 -14.22 -24.75 9.59
N ARG A 5 -14.39 -23.57 10.17
CA ARG A 5 -15.63 -22.80 10.10
C ARG A 5 -15.50 -21.57 9.19
N PRO A 6 -16.63 -21.01 8.70
CA PRO A 6 -16.62 -19.75 7.96
C PRO A 6 -16.00 -18.59 8.76
N TYR A 7 -15.42 -17.65 8.01
CA TYR A 7 -14.86 -16.40 8.53
C TYR A 7 -15.92 -15.53 9.22
N ARG A 8 -15.54 -14.91 10.34
CA ARG A 8 -16.30 -13.88 11.04
C ARG A 8 -15.47 -12.59 11.13
N PRO A 9 -16.10 -11.41 11.17
CA PRO A 9 -15.39 -10.14 11.31
C PRO A 9 -14.39 -10.10 12.48
N ASP A 10 -14.72 -10.76 13.60
CA ASP A 10 -13.86 -10.84 14.79
C ASP A 10 -12.57 -11.63 14.56
N ASP A 11 -12.51 -12.47 13.52
CA ASP A 11 -11.31 -13.21 13.14
C ASP A 11 -10.24 -12.31 12.51
N ARG A 12 -10.60 -11.08 12.13
CA ARG A 12 -9.73 -10.15 11.40
C ARG A 12 -8.39 -9.91 12.11
N ALA A 13 -8.41 -9.68 13.42
CA ALA A 13 -7.19 -9.40 14.17
C ALA A 13 -6.28 -10.62 14.23
N ALA A 14 -6.85 -11.80 14.50
CA ALA A 14 -6.12 -13.06 14.55
C ALA A 14 -5.52 -13.43 13.18
N LEU A 15 -6.28 -13.25 12.10
CA LEU A 15 -5.77 -13.47 10.74
C LEU A 15 -4.68 -12.47 10.37
N GLY A 16 -4.78 -11.21 10.81
CA GLY A 16 -3.74 -10.20 10.64
C GLY A 16 -2.42 -10.60 11.31
N ASP A 17 -2.47 -11.06 12.56
CA ASP A 17 -1.28 -11.56 13.28
C ASP A 17 -0.66 -12.78 12.59
N ILE A 18 -1.49 -13.75 12.16
CA ILE A 18 -1.02 -14.93 11.44
C ILE A 18 -0.33 -14.52 10.13
N CYS A 19 -0.98 -13.68 9.31
CA CYS A 19 -0.42 -13.21 8.04
C CYS A 19 0.95 -12.56 8.24
N VAL A 20 1.10 -11.68 9.24
CA VAL A 20 2.35 -11.00 9.53
C VAL A 20 3.42 -11.98 10.04
N ARG A 21 3.06 -12.90 10.94
CA ARG A 21 4.01 -13.86 11.53
C ARG A 21 4.50 -14.94 10.57
N THR A 22 3.91 -15.06 9.39
CA THR A 22 4.31 -16.03 8.36
C THR A 22 4.75 -15.38 7.05
N ALA A 23 4.80 -14.05 6.97
CA ALA A 23 5.04 -13.33 5.72
C ALA A 23 6.51 -13.34 5.25
N HIS A 24 7.47 -13.82 6.05
CA HIS A 24 8.88 -13.96 5.66
C HIS A 24 9.24 -15.41 5.32
N GLU A 25 8.91 -15.88 4.11
CA GLU A 25 9.20 -17.26 3.68
C GLU A 25 8.63 -18.33 4.65
N GLY A 26 7.48 -18.03 5.27
CA GLY A 26 6.88 -18.86 6.33
C GLY A 26 7.31 -18.47 7.76
N GLY A 27 8.25 -17.53 7.91
CA GLY A 27 8.69 -16.92 9.16
C GLY A 27 8.12 -15.53 9.42
N ASP A 28 8.55 -14.92 10.54
CA ASP A 28 7.98 -13.67 11.07
C ASP A 28 8.54 -12.42 10.36
N SER A 29 7.66 -11.67 9.69
CA SER A 29 8.06 -10.49 8.92
C SER A 29 8.26 -9.22 9.74
N ARG A 30 7.86 -9.19 11.02
CA ARG A 30 7.90 -7.97 11.86
C ARG A 30 9.30 -7.38 12.04
N ARG A 31 10.35 -8.19 11.84
CA ARG A 31 11.74 -7.75 11.94
C ARG A 31 12.32 -7.21 10.63
N ILE A 32 11.72 -7.56 9.49
CA ILE A 32 12.29 -7.31 8.16
C ILE A 32 11.46 -6.37 7.29
N HIS A 33 10.16 -6.28 7.55
CA HIS A 33 9.25 -5.32 6.94
C HIS A 33 8.65 -4.44 8.05
N PRO A 34 9.47 -3.64 8.75
CA PRO A 34 8.98 -2.72 9.77
C PRO A 34 8.04 -1.66 9.16
N ASP A 35 8.25 -1.31 7.90
CA ASP A 35 7.49 -0.29 7.18
C ASP A 35 7.21 -0.71 5.75
N LEU A 36 5.91 -0.76 5.40
CA LEU A 36 5.28 -0.35 4.13
C LEU A 36 3.96 -1.07 3.81
N ASP A 37 3.37 -1.74 4.80
CA ASP A 37 1.93 -1.95 4.81
C ASP A 37 1.36 -1.55 6.17
N LEU A 38 0.37 -0.65 6.16
CA LEU A 38 -0.38 -0.35 7.38
C LEU A 38 -1.17 -1.59 7.76
N LEU A 39 -0.93 -2.06 8.99
CA LEU A 39 -1.74 -3.10 9.61
C LEU A 39 -3.23 -2.80 9.41
N PRO A 40 -4.08 -3.83 9.18
CA PRO A 40 -5.49 -3.62 8.84
C PRO A 40 -6.23 -2.65 9.78
N ASP A 41 -5.94 -2.68 11.08
CA ASP A 41 -6.60 -1.85 12.10
C ASP A 41 -6.14 -0.37 12.09
N HIS A 42 -5.05 -0.08 11.38
CA HIS A 42 -4.52 1.26 11.16
C HIS A 42 -4.84 1.81 9.77
N ARG A 43 -5.54 1.03 8.93
CA ARG A 43 -6.05 1.53 7.65
C ARG A 43 -7.24 2.46 7.85
N ARG A 44 -7.50 3.31 6.84
CA ARG A 44 -8.61 4.29 6.80
C ARG A 44 -8.62 5.33 7.93
N ARG A 45 -7.51 5.49 8.65
CA ARG A 45 -7.31 6.53 9.69
C ARG A 45 -6.49 7.74 9.23
N GLY A 46 -6.20 7.83 7.93
CA GLY A 46 -5.41 8.94 7.35
C GLY A 46 -3.90 8.74 7.33
N HIS A 47 -3.36 7.71 8.01
CA HIS A 47 -1.91 7.45 8.04
C HIS A 47 -1.28 7.30 6.65
N GLY A 48 -1.94 6.59 5.72
CA GLY A 48 -1.42 6.44 4.36
C GLY A 48 -1.27 7.78 3.63
N ARG A 49 -2.22 8.71 3.83
CA ARG A 49 -2.12 10.08 3.28
C ARG A 49 -0.97 10.85 3.93
N ALA A 50 -0.85 10.78 5.25
CA ALA A 50 0.21 11.47 5.97
C ALA A 50 1.61 10.98 5.55
N LEU A 51 1.80 9.67 5.46
CA LEU A 51 3.06 9.05 5.01
C LEU A 51 3.39 9.44 3.57
N MET A 52 2.43 9.36 2.65
CA MET A 52 2.65 9.74 1.26
C MET A 52 2.96 11.23 1.10
N ASN A 53 2.28 12.12 1.83
CA ASN A 53 2.59 13.55 1.80
C ASN A 53 4.02 13.81 2.31
N ALA A 54 4.39 13.24 3.45
CA ALA A 54 5.74 13.38 4.00
C ALA A 54 6.82 12.88 3.02
N PHE A 55 6.56 11.75 2.34
CA PHE A 55 7.43 11.21 1.31
C PHE A 55 7.58 12.15 0.10
N LEU A 56 6.46 12.66 -0.42
CA LEU A 56 6.44 13.59 -1.56
C LEU A 56 7.17 14.90 -1.22
N ASP A 57 6.93 15.45 -0.03
CA ASP A 57 7.61 16.65 0.46
C ASP A 57 9.12 16.44 0.59
N ALA A 58 9.53 15.28 1.12
CA ALA A 58 10.94 14.93 1.25
C ALA A 58 11.63 14.82 -0.12
N LEU A 59 10.95 14.23 -1.12
CA LEU A 59 11.44 14.15 -2.49
C LEU A 59 11.53 15.52 -3.16
N HIS A 60 10.51 16.36 -2.97
CA HIS A 60 10.50 17.73 -3.49
C HIS A 60 11.68 18.54 -2.96
N ARG A 61 11.94 18.49 -1.65
CA ARG A 61 13.09 19.16 -1.01
C ARG A 61 14.44 18.68 -1.55
N LYS A 62 14.51 17.45 -2.07
CA LYS A 62 15.71 16.89 -2.72
C LYS A 62 15.78 17.21 -4.22
N GLY A 63 14.87 18.02 -4.75
CA GLY A 63 14.84 18.40 -6.17
C GLY A 63 14.29 17.31 -7.10
N VAL A 64 13.72 16.22 -6.56
CA VAL A 64 13.06 15.21 -7.39
C VAL A 64 11.73 15.77 -7.86
N ALA A 65 11.52 15.88 -9.18
CA ALA A 65 10.36 16.57 -9.75
C ALA A 65 9.06 15.74 -9.72
N ALA A 66 9.15 14.41 -9.85
CA ALA A 66 8.00 13.52 -9.98
C ALA A 66 8.31 12.09 -9.52
N VAL A 67 7.26 11.33 -9.23
CA VAL A 67 7.30 9.90 -8.90
C VAL A 67 6.32 9.11 -9.74
N HIS A 68 6.67 7.86 -10.03
CA HIS A 68 5.87 6.99 -10.90
C HIS A 68 5.65 5.57 -10.32
N PRO A 69 4.81 5.39 -9.29
CA PRO A 69 4.57 4.09 -8.71
C PRO A 69 3.78 3.18 -9.66
N GLY A 70 4.16 1.90 -9.70
CA GLY A 70 3.33 0.84 -10.29
C GLY A 70 2.38 0.26 -9.24
N ARG A 71 1.16 -0.07 -9.65
CA ARG A 71 0.20 -0.84 -8.84
C ARG A 71 -0.34 -2.02 -9.62
N VAL A 72 -0.81 -3.06 -8.93
CA VAL A 72 -1.53 -4.16 -9.58
C VAL A 72 -2.85 -3.62 -10.15
N THR A 73 -3.11 -3.85 -11.44
CA THR A 73 -4.26 -3.31 -12.18
C THR A 73 -5.61 -3.71 -11.57
N ALA A 74 -5.68 -4.90 -10.97
CA ALA A 74 -6.88 -5.38 -10.31
C ALA A 74 -7.18 -4.71 -8.95
N ASP A 75 -6.20 -4.05 -8.30
CA ASP A 75 -6.39 -3.45 -6.97
C ASP A 75 -7.05 -2.07 -7.04
N THR A 76 -8.38 -2.07 -7.09
CA THR A 76 -9.19 -0.86 -7.14
C THR A 76 -9.10 0.00 -5.86
N ALA A 77 -8.77 -0.60 -4.72
CA ALA A 77 -8.59 0.14 -3.47
C ALA A 77 -7.31 0.98 -3.50
N ALA A 78 -6.21 0.42 -3.98
CA ALA A 78 -4.98 1.18 -4.23
C ALA A 78 -5.21 2.28 -5.27
N ARG A 79 -5.95 2.00 -6.36
CA ARG A 79 -6.30 3.02 -7.37
C ARG A 79 -6.99 4.22 -6.74
N ALA A 80 -8.05 3.97 -5.95
CA ALA A 80 -8.82 5.03 -5.30
C ALA A 80 -8.03 5.77 -4.20
N PHE A 81 -7.03 5.13 -3.58
CA PHE A 81 -6.12 5.79 -2.66
C PHE A 81 -5.23 6.80 -3.40
N TYR A 82 -4.58 6.38 -4.49
CA TYR A 82 -3.71 7.24 -5.29
C TYR A 82 -4.47 8.38 -5.98
N ASP A 83 -5.71 8.16 -6.43
CA ASP A 83 -6.61 9.22 -6.94
C ASP A 83 -6.75 10.37 -5.95
N ARG A 84 -7.03 10.04 -4.69
CA ARG A 84 -7.24 11.03 -3.61
C ARG A 84 -5.98 11.80 -3.25
N LEU A 85 -4.82 11.35 -3.72
CA LEU A 85 -3.52 12.01 -3.56
C LEU A 85 -3.12 12.80 -4.83
N GLY A 86 -3.94 12.81 -5.88
CA GLY A 86 -3.68 13.54 -7.12
C GLY A 86 -2.77 12.82 -8.10
N PHE A 87 -2.60 11.50 -7.97
CA PHE A 87 -1.92 10.71 -8.97
C PHE A 87 -2.85 10.46 -10.17
N HIS A 88 -2.28 10.51 -11.37
CA HIS A 88 -2.95 10.17 -12.63
C HIS A 88 -2.27 8.98 -13.29
N GLU A 89 -2.98 8.28 -14.16
CA GLU A 89 -2.40 7.17 -14.92
C GLU A 89 -1.41 7.69 -15.98
N ILE A 90 -0.30 6.98 -16.15
CA ILE A 90 0.67 7.22 -17.22
C ILE A 90 0.60 6.05 -18.21
N PRO A 91 0.43 6.33 -19.51
CA PRO A 91 0.44 5.28 -20.52
C PRO A 91 1.85 4.67 -20.61
N VAL A 92 1.91 3.36 -20.37
CA VAL A 92 3.12 2.54 -20.54
C VAL A 92 2.76 1.38 -21.45
N ALA A 93 3.56 1.16 -22.51
CA ALA A 93 3.33 0.07 -23.44
C ALA A 93 3.66 -1.29 -22.78
N GLY A 94 2.76 -2.26 -22.92
CA GLY A 94 2.95 -3.62 -22.40
C GLY A 94 3.21 -3.71 -20.89
N PRO A 95 2.40 -3.09 -20.02
CA PRO A 95 2.70 -3.03 -18.58
C PRO A 95 2.36 -4.33 -17.82
N GLY A 96 1.87 -5.36 -18.54
CA GLY A 96 1.43 -6.61 -17.95
C GLY A 96 0.31 -6.38 -16.93
N PRO A 97 0.41 -6.94 -15.70
CA PRO A 97 -0.62 -6.80 -14.68
C PRO A 97 -0.56 -5.46 -13.92
N LEU A 98 0.30 -4.52 -14.33
CA LEU A 98 0.50 -3.26 -13.63
C LEU A 98 -0.17 -2.08 -14.34
N THR A 99 -0.59 -1.11 -13.55
CA THR A 99 -0.91 0.25 -14.00
C THR A 99 0.13 1.18 -13.38
N TYR A 100 0.77 2.01 -14.19
CA TYR A 100 1.70 3.03 -13.70
C TYR A 100 0.96 4.34 -13.49
N LEU A 101 1.23 4.97 -12.35
CA LEU A 101 0.66 6.26 -11.99
C LEU A 101 1.77 7.31 -11.93
N GLY A 102 1.41 8.58 -12.00
CA GLY A 102 2.33 9.71 -11.93
C GLY A 102 1.80 10.85 -11.10
N ARG A 103 2.71 11.56 -10.43
CA ARG A 103 2.42 12.81 -9.73
C ARG A 103 3.70 13.64 -9.61
N ARG A 104 3.56 14.97 -9.72
CA ARG A 104 4.64 15.88 -9.30
C ARG A 104 4.82 15.82 -7.78
N THR A 105 6.05 16.02 -7.33
CA THR A 105 6.37 16.08 -5.90
C THR A 105 6.00 17.42 -5.26
N ALA A 106 5.86 18.46 -6.08
CA ALA A 106 5.45 19.78 -5.63
C ALA A 106 4.16 19.70 -4.78
N PRO A 107 4.03 20.54 -3.73
CA PRO A 107 2.79 20.65 -2.98
C PRO A 107 1.62 20.96 -3.91
N MET A 108 0.45 20.39 -3.60
CA MET A 108 -0.81 20.70 -4.31
C MET A 108 -1.37 22.03 -3.84
#